data_AF-A0A0B8P224-F1
#
_entry.id   AF-A0A0B8P224-F1
#
_cell.length_a   1.000
_cell.length_b   1.000
_cell.length_c   1.000
_cell.angle_alpha   90.00
_cell.angle_beta   90.00
_cell.angle_gamma   90.00
#
_symmetry.space_group_name_H-M   'P 1'
#
loop_
_entity.id
_entity.type
_entity.pdbx_description
1 polymer ?
#
loop_
_entity_poly.entity_id
_entity_poly.type
_entity_poly.pdbx_seq_one_letter_code
_entity_poly.pdbx_strand_id
1 'polypeptide(L)'
;MKTLLPTSTAGSLPKPSWLAQPETLWSPWKLENEELESGKLDALRLSLHEQELAGVDIVSDGEQTRQHFVTTFIENLAGVDFENRKTVTIRNRYEASVPTVVGPVSRLKPVFVEDAKFLRKQTNKPIKWALPGR
;
A
#
# COMPACT_ATOMS: atom_id res chain seq x y z
N MET A 1 -14.89 -24.39 14.64
CA MET A 1 -14.39 -25.39 13.66
C MET A 1 -13.07 -24.88 13.10
N LYS A 2 -12.11 -25.76 12.81
CA LYS A 2 -10.82 -25.38 12.22
C LYS A 2 -10.98 -25.29 10.70
N THR A 3 -10.71 -24.13 10.09
CA THR A 3 -10.72 -23.98 8.63
C THR A 3 -9.61 -24.84 8.02
N LEU A 4 -9.95 -25.77 7.12
CA LEU A 4 -8.99 -26.69 6.50
C LEU A 4 -8.20 -26.06 5.35
N LEU A 5 -8.84 -25.17 4.60
CA LEU A 5 -8.28 -24.48 3.43
C LEU A 5 -8.52 -22.97 3.58
N PRO A 6 -7.73 -22.27 4.42
CA PRO A 6 -7.92 -20.84 4.63
C PRO A 6 -7.61 -20.04 3.36
N THR A 7 -8.46 -19.06 3.08
CA THR A 7 -8.38 -18.20 1.90
C THR A 7 -7.78 -16.83 2.24
N SER A 8 -7.05 -16.23 1.30
CA SER A 8 -6.51 -14.87 1.40
C SER A 8 -6.31 -14.29 0.01
N THR A 9 -6.36 -12.96 -0.10
CA THR A 9 -5.94 -12.25 -1.32
C THR A 9 -4.42 -12.23 -1.42
N ALA A 10 -3.84 -11.85 -2.56
CA ALA A 10 -2.38 -11.75 -2.71
C ALA A 10 -1.81 -10.47 -2.06
N GLY A 11 -2.47 -9.33 -2.20
CA GLY A 11 -2.01 -8.03 -1.72
C GLY A 11 -2.97 -6.91 -2.14
N SER A 12 -2.52 -6.04 -3.04
CA SER A 12 -3.28 -4.88 -3.50
C SER A 12 -4.67 -5.25 -4.06
N LEU A 13 -5.65 -4.41 -3.76
CA LEU A 13 -6.99 -4.42 -4.35
C LEU A 13 -7.23 -3.13 -5.14
N PRO A 14 -8.17 -3.10 -6.11
CA PRO A 14 -8.44 -1.91 -6.91
C PRO A 14 -8.78 -0.71 -6.02
N LYS A 15 -8.05 0.39 -6.22
CA LYS A 15 -8.35 1.64 -5.53
C LYS A 15 -9.65 2.23 -6.07
N PRO A 16 -10.52 2.77 -5.21
CA PRO A 16 -11.68 3.50 -5.68
C PRO A 16 -11.29 4.64 -6.62
N SER A 17 -12.10 4.87 -7.66
CA SER A 17 -11.82 5.86 -8.70
C SER A 17 -11.78 7.31 -8.19
N TRP A 18 -12.37 7.57 -7.02
CA TRP A 18 -12.29 8.84 -6.31
C TRP A 18 -10.97 9.05 -5.57
N LEU A 19 -10.22 7.99 -5.28
CA LEU A 19 -8.92 8.08 -4.61
C LEU A 19 -7.76 8.19 -5.61
N ALA A 20 -7.80 7.38 -6.67
CA ALA A 20 -6.80 7.37 -7.73
C ALA A 20 -7.41 6.93 -9.07
N GLN A 21 -6.84 7.35 -10.19
CA GLN A 21 -7.25 6.91 -11.52
C GLN A 21 -7.01 5.39 -11.70
N PRO A 22 -8.02 4.59 -12.05
CA PRO A 22 -7.86 3.17 -12.36
C PRO A 22 -6.97 2.95 -13.59
N GLU A 23 -6.38 1.76 -13.70
CA GLU A 23 -5.57 1.33 -14.85
C GLU A 23 -4.34 2.21 -15.17
N THR A 24 -3.99 3.13 -14.28
CA THR A 24 -2.84 4.02 -14.41
C THR A 24 -1.70 3.56 -13.49
N LEU A 25 -0.53 3.30 -14.08
CA LEU A 25 0.69 3.05 -13.30
C LEU A 25 1.10 4.33 -12.56
N TRP A 26 1.42 4.23 -11.26
CA TRP A 26 1.76 5.37 -10.40
C TRP A 26 0.74 6.50 -10.44
N SER A 27 -0.54 6.13 -10.45
CA SER A 27 -1.65 7.07 -10.41
C SER A 27 -1.48 8.09 -9.28
N PRO A 28 -1.54 9.40 -9.54
CA PRO A 28 -1.54 10.41 -8.50
C PRO A 28 -2.79 10.28 -7.64
N TRP A 29 -2.67 10.67 -6.37
CA TRP A 29 -3.85 10.86 -5.54
C TRP A 29 -4.74 11.95 -6.13
N LYS A 30 -6.06 11.75 -6.10
CA LYS A 30 -7.04 12.77 -6.49
C LYS A 30 -7.42 13.70 -5.35
N LEU A 31 -7.18 13.27 -4.12
CA LEU A 31 -7.46 14.01 -2.88
C LEU A 31 -6.14 14.54 -2.30
N GLU A 32 -6.24 15.56 -1.45
CA GLU A 32 -5.10 16.19 -0.78
C GLU A 32 -5.36 16.40 0.72
N ASN A 33 -4.29 16.62 1.50
CA ASN A 33 -4.36 16.98 2.91
C ASN A 33 -5.23 16.02 3.76
N GLU A 34 -6.10 16.55 4.62
CA GLU A 34 -6.98 15.76 5.49
C GLU A 34 -8.00 14.91 4.72
N GLU A 35 -8.44 15.38 3.55
CA GLU A 35 -9.33 14.61 2.68
C GLU A 35 -8.63 13.38 2.13
N LEU A 36 -7.34 13.48 1.79
CA LEU A 36 -6.55 12.33 1.36
C LEU A 36 -6.39 11.31 2.47
N GLU A 37 -6.06 11.76 3.69
CA GLU A 37 -5.89 10.86 4.82
C GLU A 37 -7.21 10.13 5.14
N SER A 38 -8.33 10.87 5.17
CA SER A 38 -9.66 10.27 5.36
C SER A 38 -10.03 9.32 4.22
N GLY A 39 -9.78 9.72 2.98
CA GLY A 39 -10.06 8.91 1.79
C GLY A 39 -9.26 7.61 1.74
N LYS A 40 -7.99 7.62 2.14
CA LYS A 40 -7.18 6.38 2.26
C LYS A 40 -7.80 5.40 3.26
N LEU A 41 -8.24 5.92 4.42
CA LEU A 41 -8.87 5.12 5.47
C LEU A 41 -10.25 4.58 5.04
N ASP A 42 -11.02 5.36 4.29
CA ASP A 42 -12.30 4.92 3.73
C ASP A 42 -12.12 3.87 2.65
N ALA A 43 -11.12 4.00 1.77
CA ALA A 43 -10.79 2.97 0.79
C ALA A 43 -10.36 1.67 1.48
N LEU A 44 -9.58 1.75 2.56
CA LEU A 44 -9.21 0.59 3.39
C LEU A 44 -10.45 -0.09 3.99
N ARG A 45 -11.40 0.69 4.55
CA ARG A 45 -12.67 0.16 5.08
C ARG A 45 -13.46 -0.61 4.03
N LEU A 46 -13.62 0.00 2.84
CA LEU A 46 -14.32 -0.64 1.73
C LEU A 46 -13.61 -1.94 1.32
N SER A 47 -12.28 -1.90 1.21
CA SER A 47 -11.49 -3.08 0.87
C SER A 47 -11.64 -4.21 1.89
N LEU A 48 -11.68 -3.90 3.19
CA LEU A 48 -11.96 -4.89 4.23
C LEU A 48 -13.38 -5.43 4.11
N HIS A 49 -14.37 -4.55 3.93
CA HIS A 49 -15.78 -4.93 3.84
C HIS A 49 -16.03 -5.93 2.71
N GLU A 50 -15.48 -5.68 1.52
CA GLU A 50 -15.58 -6.59 0.37
C GLU A 50 -14.96 -7.96 0.66
N GLN A 51 -13.79 -8.00 1.32
CA GLN A 51 -13.16 -9.26 1.72
C GLN A 51 -14.00 -10.03 2.75
N GLU A 52 -14.66 -9.33 3.68
CA GLU A 52 -15.54 -9.94 4.67
C GLU A 52 -16.82 -10.51 4.04
N LEU A 53 -17.46 -9.76 3.14
CA LEU A 53 -18.61 -10.22 2.36
C LEU A 53 -18.27 -11.42 1.48
N ALA A 54 -17.07 -11.44 0.88
CA ALA A 54 -16.57 -12.56 0.09
C ALA A 54 -16.19 -13.80 0.92
N GLY A 55 -16.22 -13.70 2.26
CA GLY A 55 -15.89 -14.83 3.14
C GLY A 55 -14.40 -15.15 3.25
N VAL A 56 -13.51 -14.19 2.94
CA VAL A 56 -12.06 -14.38 3.04
C VAL A 56 -11.64 -14.64 4.50
N ASP A 57 -10.81 -15.66 4.73
CA ASP A 57 -10.38 -16.05 6.09
C ASP A 57 -9.29 -15.13 6.66
N ILE A 58 -8.30 -14.78 5.83
CA ILE A 58 -7.17 -13.92 6.18
C ILE A 58 -7.23 -12.66 5.33
N VAL A 59 -7.64 -11.55 5.96
CA VAL A 59 -7.90 -10.27 5.29
C VAL A 59 -6.65 -9.39 5.23
N SER A 60 -6.66 -8.39 4.36
CA SER A 60 -5.58 -7.40 4.19
C SER A 60 -6.12 -5.98 4.11
N ASP A 61 -5.23 -4.98 4.15
CA ASP A 61 -5.55 -3.57 3.91
C ASP A 61 -5.85 -3.25 2.44
N GLY A 62 -5.71 -4.23 1.54
CA GLY A 62 -5.79 -4.03 0.10
C GLY A 62 -4.75 -3.04 -0.44
N GLU A 63 -3.74 -2.67 0.36
CA GLU A 63 -2.73 -1.64 0.06
C GLU A 63 -3.34 -0.27 -0.34
N GLN A 64 -4.49 0.06 0.23
CA GLN A 64 -5.26 1.26 -0.13
C GLN A 64 -4.57 2.56 0.30
N THR A 65 -3.83 2.54 1.41
CA THR A 65 -3.10 3.71 1.94
C THR A 65 -1.79 4.01 1.21
N ARG A 66 -1.44 3.21 0.19
CA ARG A 66 -0.15 3.23 -0.49
C ARG A 66 -0.31 3.65 -1.94
N GLN A 67 0.47 4.63 -2.38
CA GLN A 67 0.45 5.03 -3.78
C GLN A 67 1.14 3.99 -4.66
N HIS A 68 2.27 3.49 -4.16
CA HIS A 68 3.02 2.42 -4.81
C HIS A 68 3.65 1.50 -3.78
N PHE A 69 3.67 0.20 -4.07
CA PHE A 69 4.06 -0.84 -3.13
C PHE A 69 5.46 -0.63 -2.52
N VAL A 70 6.45 -0.29 -3.36
CA VAL A 70 7.83 -0.06 -2.93
C VAL A 70 8.04 1.39 -2.53
N THR A 71 7.66 2.33 -3.39
CA THR A 71 8.02 3.75 -3.27
C THR A 71 7.53 4.35 -1.96
N THR A 72 6.27 4.10 -1.59
CA THR A 72 5.71 4.62 -0.33
C THR A 72 6.50 4.14 0.89
N PHE A 73 7.08 2.94 0.86
CA PHE A 73 7.92 2.46 1.96
C PHE A 73 9.28 3.15 1.99
N ILE A 74 9.97 3.22 0.84
CA ILE A 74 11.32 3.75 0.77
C ILE A 74 11.38 5.28 0.94
N GLU A 75 10.29 6.01 0.65
CA GLU A 75 10.12 7.45 0.97
C GLU A 75 10.26 7.77 2.47
N ASN A 76 10.09 6.76 3.32
CA ASN A 76 10.19 6.89 4.77
C ASN A 76 11.53 6.39 5.34
N LEU A 77 12.52 6.11 4.49
CA LEU A 77 13.84 5.62 4.87
C LEU A 77 14.92 6.70 4.70
N ALA A 78 15.88 6.72 5.62
CA ALA A 78 17.11 7.49 5.44
C ALA A 78 18.03 6.81 4.43
N GLY A 79 18.89 7.59 3.78
CA GLY A 79 19.85 7.09 2.79
C GLY A 79 19.28 6.92 1.38
N VAL A 80 18.05 7.38 1.14
CA VAL A 80 17.38 7.35 -0.17
C VAL A 80 17.08 8.78 -0.63
N ASP A 81 17.50 9.13 -1.84
CA ASP A 81 17.26 10.43 -2.46
C ASP A 81 16.06 10.35 -3.42
N PHE A 82 15.02 11.13 -3.10
CA PHE A 82 13.79 11.27 -3.89
C PHE A 82 13.73 12.55 -4.71
N GLU A 83 14.66 13.48 -4.52
CA GLU A 83 14.75 14.73 -5.26
C GLU A 83 15.51 14.49 -6.56
N ASN A 84 16.69 13.86 -6.49
CA ASN A 84 17.54 13.59 -7.65
C ASN A 84 17.25 12.21 -8.26
N ARG A 85 16.00 12.00 -8.68
CA ARG A 85 15.57 10.74 -9.32
C ARG A 85 16.32 10.47 -10.61
N LYS A 86 16.51 9.19 -10.94
CA LYS A 86 17.10 8.75 -12.19
C LYS A 86 16.04 8.08 -13.06
N THR A 87 16.05 8.39 -14.34
CA THR A 87 15.21 7.68 -15.32
C THR A 87 15.87 6.37 -15.68
N VAL A 88 15.16 5.26 -15.48
CA VAL A 88 15.59 3.92 -15.91
C VAL A 88 14.54 3.32 -16.83
N THR A 89 14.99 2.65 -17.88
CA THR A 89 14.11 1.91 -18.77
C THR A 89 13.84 0.52 -18.16
N ILE A 90 12.60 0.26 -17.77
CA ILE A 90 12.22 -1.02 -17.20
C ILE A 90 11.80 -1.96 -18.31
N ARG A 91 12.54 -3.07 -18.46
CA ARG A 91 12.25 -4.18 -19.41
C ARG A 91 12.04 -3.72 -20.85
N ASN A 92 12.65 -2.61 -21.28
CA ASN A 92 12.43 -1.97 -22.59
C ASN A 92 10.95 -1.66 -22.90
N ARG A 93 10.12 -1.46 -21.87
CA ARG A 93 8.68 -1.19 -22.05
C ARG A 93 8.28 0.22 -21.64
N TYR A 94 8.83 0.73 -20.55
CA TYR A 94 8.49 2.05 -20.04
C TYR A 94 9.66 2.67 -19.27
N GLU A 95 9.67 3.98 -19.21
CA GLU A 95 10.59 4.76 -18.39
C GLU A 95 10.03 4.94 -16.99
N ALA A 96 10.90 4.79 -16.00
CA ALA A 96 10.57 4.92 -14.60
C ALA A 96 11.49 5.96 -13.96
N SER A 97 10.90 6.96 -13.32
CA SER A 97 11.63 7.89 -12.46
C SER A 97 11.80 7.25 -11.08
N VAL A 98 12.98 6.70 -10.81
CA VAL A 98 13.27 5.93 -9.59
C VAL A 98 14.17 6.72 -8.62
N PRO A 99 13.93 6.59 -7.31
CA PRO A 99 14.83 7.13 -6.30
C PRO A 99 16.16 6.37 -6.27
N THR A 100 17.19 6.96 -5.68
CA THR A 100 18.52 6.35 -5.58
C THR A 100 18.98 6.20 -4.15
N VAL A 101 19.75 5.13 -3.87
CA VAL A 101 20.39 4.94 -2.57
C VAL A 101 21.71 5.72 -2.58
N VAL A 102 21.83 6.71 -1.70
CA VAL A 102 22.99 7.62 -1.62
C VAL A 102 23.84 7.39 -0.36
N GLY A 103 23.41 6.48 0.51
CA GLY A 103 24.15 6.12 1.73
C GLY A 103 23.53 4.94 2.48
N PRO A 104 23.99 4.66 3.71
CA PRO A 104 23.44 3.58 4.53
C PRO A 104 21.93 3.74 4.75
N VAL A 105 21.17 2.70 4.38
CA VAL A 105 19.71 2.71 4.50
C VAL A 105 19.30 2.38 5.92
N SER A 106 18.47 3.23 6.55
CA SER A 106 17.91 2.97 7.87
C SER A 106 16.47 3.47 7.99
N ARG A 107 15.70 2.79 8.85
CA ARG A 107 14.31 3.14 9.12
C ARG A 107 14.23 4.03 10.35
N LEU A 108 13.91 5.30 10.13
CA LEU A 108 13.84 6.31 11.21
C LEU A 108 12.57 6.18 12.07
N LYS A 109 11.44 5.82 11.45
CA LYS A 109 10.14 5.71 12.11
C LYS A 109 9.32 4.51 11.61
N PRO A 110 8.30 4.05 12.34
CA PRO A 110 7.31 3.12 11.80
C PRO A 110 6.64 3.74 10.56
N VAL A 111 6.50 2.95 9.49
CA VAL A 111 5.92 3.43 8.22
C VAL A 111 4.41 3.19 8.18
N PHE A 112 3.98 1.95 8.43
CA PHE A 112 2.59 1.52 8.25
C PHE A 112 1.87 1.11 9.55
N VAL A 113 2.48 1.37 10.71
CA VAL A 113 1.96 0.87 11.98
C VAL A 113 0.61 1.48 12.33
N GLU A 114 0.37 2.75 12.04
CA GLU A 114 -0.91 3.39 12.34
C GLU A 114 -2.03 2.86 11.43
N ASP A 115 -1.76 2.65 10.13
CA ASP A 115 -2.71 2.01 9.22
C ASP A 115 -3.04 0.56 9.65
N ALA A 116 -2.04 -0.19 10.08
CA ALA A 116 -2.23 -1.56 10.58
C ALA A 116 -3.05 -1.60 11.87
N LYS A 117 -2.82 -0.65 12.80
CA LYS A 117 -3.63 -0.48 14.01
C LYS A 117 -5.07 -0.11 13.64
N PHE A 118 -5.25 0.76 12.66
CA PHE A 118 -6.58 1.15 12.19
C PHE A 118 -7.35 -0.05 11.62
N LEU A 119 -6.73 -0.85 10.75
CA LEU A 119 -7.34 -2.08 10.22
C LEU A 119 -7.68 -3.08 11.35
N ARG A 120 -6.76 -3.29 12.29
CA ARG A 120 -6.98 -4.19 13.44
C ARG A 120 -8.19 -3.79 14.29
N LYS A 121 -8.48 -2.50 14.45
CA LYS A 121 -9.67 -2.03 15.19
C LYS A 121 -10.99 -2.41 14.51
N GLN A 122 -10.99 -2.78 13.23
CA GLN A 122 -12.19 -3.05 12.46
C GLN A 122 -12.52 -4.54 12.32
N THR A 123 -11.56 -5.43 12.55
CA THR A 123 -11.78 -6.87 12.34
C THR A 123 -11.02 -7.75 13.32
N ASN A 124 -11.65 -8.84 13.73
CA ASN A 124 -11.05 -9.88 14.55
C ASN A 124 -10.42 -11.00 13.71
N LYS A 125 -10.56 -10.96 12.38
CA LYS A 125 -9.92 -11.93 11.49
C LYS A 125 -8.38 -11.80 11.52
N PRO A 126 -7.62 -12.86 11.21
CA PRO A 126 -6.20 -12.75 10.93
C PRO A 126 -5.95 -11.70 9.84
N ILE A 127 -4.96 -10.84 10.05
CA ILE A 127 -4.58 -9.79 9.10
C ILE A 127 -3.26 -10.17 8.47
N LYS A 128 -3.19 -10.06 7.14
CA LYS A 128 -1.96 -10.06 6.38
C LYS A 128 -1.58 -8.63 6.02
N TRP A 129 -0.38 -8.21 6.42
CA TRP A 129 0.20 -6.92 6.05
C TRP A 129 1.35 -7.12 5.08
N ALA A 130 1.19 -6.71 3.83
CA ALA A 130 2.25 -6.84 2.83
C ALA A 130 3.36 -5.82 3.10
N LEU A 131 4.62 -6.24 3.06
CA LEU A 131 5.78 -5.35 3.13
C LEU A 131 6.72 -5.68 1.97
N PRO A 132 7.34 -4.67 1.32
CA PRO A 132 8.38 -4.93 0.36
C PRO A 132 9.56 -5.63 1.04
N GLY A 133 10.10 -6.65 0.37
CA GLY A 133 11.29 -7.37 0.81
C GLY A 133 12.56 -6.51 0.70
N ARG A 134 13.68 -7.07 1.16
CA ARG A 134 15.01 -6.49 0.94
C ARG A 134 15.46 -6.65 -0.51
#